data_AF-A6LVK2-F1
#
_entry.id   AF-A6LVK2-F1
#
_cell.length_a   1.000
_cell.length_b   1.000
_cell.length_c   1.000
_cell.angle_alpha   90.00
_cell.angle_beta   90.00
_cell.angle_gamma   90.00
#
_symmetry.space_group_name_H-M   'P 1'
#
loop_
_entity.id
_entity.type
_entity.pdbx_description
1 polymer ?
#
loop_
_entity_poly.entity_id
_entity_poly.type
_entity_poly.pdbx_seq_one_letter_code
_entity_poly.pdbx_strand_id
1 'polypeptide(L)' 'MILVNELKGKIKAKGYTQEKLARELGMSPKTLGNKLNKGIFGSNEIDKMIKLLDISNPIEIFFNK' A
#
# COMPACT_ATOMS: atom_id res chain seq x y z
N MET A 1 9.27 4.64 -9.30
CA MET A 1 8.54 3.36 -9.39
C MET A 1 8.25 2.83 -7.98
N ILE A 2 7.08 2.22 -7.73
CA ILE A 2 6.75 1.67 -6.39
C ILE A 2 7.24 0.23 -6.28
N LEU A 3 7.87 -0.12 -5.16
CA LEU A 3 8.24 -1.50 -4.83
C LEU A 3 7.02 -2.29 -4.33
N VAL A 4 6.18 -2.74 -5.27
CA VAL A 4 4.91 -3.41 -4.97
C VAL A 4 5.10 -4.71 -4.16
N ASN A 5 6.17 -5.46 -4.41
CA ASN A 5 6.43 -6.71 -3.69
C ASN A 5 6.78 -6.44 -2.21
N GLU A 6 7.64 -5.45 -1.95
CA GLU A 6 7.96 -5.00 -0.59
C GLU A 6 6.71 -4.49 0.13
N LEU A 7 5.89 -3.72 -0.57
CA LEU A 7 4.63 -3.24 -0.04
C LEU A 7 3.69 -4.39 0.35
N LYS A 8 3.53 -5.40 -0.51
CA LYS A 8 2.76 -6.61 -0.19
C LYS A 8 3.32 -7.37 1.00
N GLY A 9 4.65 -7.42 1.13
CA GLY A 9 5.34 -7.98 2.30
C GLY A 9 4.94 -7.26 3.58
N LYS A 10 4.98 -5.91 3.59
CA LYS A 10 4.56 -5.08 4.74
C LYS A 10 3.09 -5.25 5.09
N ILE A 11 2.21 -5.32 4.09
CA ILE A 11 0.78 -5.59 4.26
C ILE A 11 0.57 -6.89 5.06
N LYS A 12 1.22 -7.97 4.64
CA LYS A 12 1.12 -9.27 5.30
C LYS A 12 1.78 -9.26 6.68
N ALA A 13 2.93 -8.61 6.83
CA ALA A 13 3.65 -8.51 8.11
C ALA A 13 2.83 -7.78 9.19
N LYS A 14 1.97 -6.84 8.80
CA LYS A 14 1.06 -6.13 9.72
C LYS A 14 -0.30 -6.81 9.86
N GLY A 15 -0.46 -8.03 9.33
CA GLY A 15 -1.68 -8.82 9.47
C GLY A 15 -2.89 -8.27 8.69
N TYR A 16 -2.64 -7.44 7.68
CA TYR A 16 -3.71 -6.96 6.81
C TYR A 16 -3.97 -7.95 5.68
N THR A 17 -5.24 -8.30 5.48
CA THR A 17 -5.69 -8.82 4.19
C THR A 17 -5.88 -7.65 3.23
N GLN A 18 -5.87 -7.95 1.92
CA GLN A 18 -6.13 -6.94 0.90
C GLN A 18 -7.53 -6.33 1.03
N GLU A 19 -8.52 -7.11 1.47
CA GLU A 19 -9.88 -6.63 1.74
C GLU A 19 -9.94 -5.67 2.92
N LYS A 20 -9.27 -6.01 4.02
CA LYS A 20 -9.19 -5.16 5.20
C LYS A 20 -8.51 -3.84 4.86
N LEU A 21 -7.36 -3.89 4.19
CA LEU A 21 -6.64 -2.69 3.80
C LEU A 21 -7.45 -1.81 2.84
N ALA A 22 -8.15 -2.41 1.86
CA ALA A 22 -9.00 -1.66 0.95
C ALA A 22 -10.11 -0.90 1.71
N ARG A 23 -10.71 -1.53 2.72
CA ARG A 23 -11.71 -0.90 3.59
C ARG A 23 -11.15 0.29 4.36
N GLU A 24 -9.97 0.15 4.98
CA GLU A 24 -9.31 1.27 5.70
C GLU A 24 -8.94 2.43 4.77
N LEU A 25 -8.59 2.12 3.52
CA LEU A 25 -8.28 3.13 2.51
C LEU A 25 -9.53 3.75 1.87
N GLY A 26 -10.73 3.24 2.18
CA GLY A 26 -12.00 3.73 1.64
C GLY A 26 -12.21 3.36 0.17
N MET A 27 -11.71 2.21 -0.27
CA MET A 27 -11.85 1.74 -1.65
C MET A 27 -12.25 0.26 -1.74
N SER A 28 -12.65 -0.19 -2.93
CA SER A 28 -12.96 -1.60 -3.16
C SER A 28 -11.68 -2.47 -3.20
N PRO A 29 -11.73 -3.75 -2.79
CA PRO A 29 -10.59 -4.66 -2.92
C PRO A 29 -10.08 -4.79 -4.36
N LYS A 30 -10.99 -4.73 -5.34
CA LYS A 30 -10.66 -4.73 -6.78
C LYS A 30 -9.85 -3.49 -7.17
N THR A 31 -10.24 -2.31 -6.67
CA THR A 31 -9.51 -1.06 -6.91
C THR A 31 -8.09 -1.13 -6.33
N LEU A 32 -7.96 -1.62 -5.10
CA LEU A 32 -6.65 -1.80 -4.47
C LEU A 32 -5.79 -2.79 -5.27
N GLY A 33 -6.36 -3.90 -5.73
CA GLY A 33 -5.65 -4.88 -6.58
C GLY A 33 -5.15 -4.27 -7.88
N ASN A 34 -5.99 -3.49 -8.57
CA ASN A 34 -5.59 -2.78 -9.78
C ASN A 34 -4.46 -1.77 -9.52
N LYS A 35 -4.51 -1.04 -8.39
CA LYS A 35 -3.46 -0.09 -8.00
C LYS A 35 -2.15 -0.77 -7.66
N LEU A 36 -2.20 -1.90 -6.94
CA LEU A 36 -1.02 -2.74 -6.66
C LEU A 36 -0.40 -3.24 -7.97
N ASN A 37 -1.21 -3.74 -8.91
CA ASN A 37 -0.70 -4.23 -10.19
C ASN A 37 -0.08 -3.12 -11.05
N LYS A 38 -0.66 -1.91 -11.01
CA LYS A 38 -0.12 -0.74 -11.72
C LYS A 38 1.04 -0.06 -10.97
N GLY A 39 1.15 -0.26 -9.67
CA GLY A 39 2.08 0.46 -8.80
C GLY A 39 1.79 1.97 -8.76
N ILE A 40 0.51 2.36 -8.76
CA ILE A 40 0.10 3.79 -8.78
C ILE A 40 -0.83 4.08 -7.60
N PHE A 41 -0.34 4.91 -6.68
CA PHE A 41 -1.08 5.40 -5.51
C PHE A 41 -1.00 6.92 -5.44
N GLY A 42 -2.09 7.55 -4.99
CA GLY A 42 -2.12 8.99 -4.70
C GLY A 42 -1.48 9.29 -3.34
N SER A 43 -1.10 10.55 -3.11
CA SER A 43 -0.48 11.00 -1.85
C SER A 43 -1.30 10.65 -0.61
N ASN A 44 -2.63 10.84 -0.65
CA ASN A 44 -3.52 10.51 0.47
C ASN A 44 -3.57 9.00 0.78
N GLU A 45 -3.49 8.16 -0.26
CA GLU A 45 -3.47 6.71 -0.09
C GLU A 45 -2.13 6.28 0.51
N ILE A 46 -1.03 6.84 0.00
CA ILE A 46 0.32 6.57 0.50
C ILE A 46 0.43 6.97 1.99
N ASP A 47 0.01 8.18 2.37
CA ASP A 47 0.06 8.63 3.76
C ASP A 47 -0.73 7.71 4.71
N LYS A 48 -1.94 7.30 4.31
CA LYS A 48 -2.71 6.31 5.08
C LYS A 48 -1.98 4.96 5.16
N MET A 49 -1.42 4.48 4.05
CA MET A 49 -0.70 3.20 4.03
C MET A 49 0.55 3.23 4.91
N ILE A 50 1.28 4.34 4.95
CA ILE A 50 2.44 4.52 5.84
C ILE A 50 2.03 4.37 7.30
N LYS A 51 0.91 4.99 7.69
CA LYS A 51 0.37 4.92 9.06
C LYS A 51 -0.17 3.52 9.40
N LEU A 52 -0.98 2.95 8.52
CA LEU A 52 -1.63 1.64 8.75
C LEU A 52 -0.63 0.48 8.78
N LEU A 53 0.39 0.55 7.92
CA LEU A 53 1.41 -0.48 7.77
C LEU A 53 2.68 -0.18 8.57
N ASP A 54 2.71 0.96 9.27
CA ASP A 54 3.82 1.41 10.10
C ASP A 54 5.16 1.29 9.35
N ILE A 55 5.19 1.95 8.19
CA ILE A 55 6.34 1.98 7.29
C ILE A 55 7.30 3.06 7.75
N SER A 56 8.42 2.64 8.34
CA SER A 56 9.43 3.57 8.88
C SER A 56 10.21 4.31 7.79
N ASN A 57 10.46 3.68 6.64
CA ASN A 57 11.15 4.31 5.50
C ASN A 57 10.26 4.27 4.24
N PRO A 58 9.35 5.25 4.07
CA PRO A 58 8.44 5.26 2.92
C PRO A 58 9.14 5.57 1.59
N ILE A 59 10.32 6.21 1.62
CA ILE A 59 11.07 6.59 0.41
C ILE A 59 11.48 5.35 -0.38
N GLU A 60 11.97 4.32 0.31
CA GLU A 60 12.38 3.06 -0.33
C GLU A 60 11.22 2.36 -1.05
N ILE A 61 10.01 2.44 -0.50
CA ILE A 61 8.85 1.72 -1.04
C ILE A 61 8.13 2.53 -2.13
N PHE A 62 7.85 3.80 -1.86
CA PHE A 62 6.96 4.61 -2.70
C PHE A 62 7.70 5.56 -3.66
N PHE A 63 8.96 5.86 -3.39
CA PHE A 63 9.73 6.88 -4.12
C PHE A 63 11.03 6.35 -4.74
N ASN A 64 11.14 5.03 -4.93
CA ASN A 64 12.28 4.46 -5.63
C ASN A 64 12.36 5.03 -7.06
N LYS A 65 13.56 5.40 -7.52
CA LYS A 65 13.77 5.99 -8.85
C LYS A 65 13.67 4.93 -9.93
#